data_AF-A0A8S2U949-F1
#
_entry.id   AF-A0A8S2U949-F1
#
_cell.length_a   1.000
_cell.length_b   1.000
_cell.length_c   1.000
_cell.angle_alpha   90.00
_cell.angle_beta   90.00
_cell.angle_gamma   90.00
#
_symmetry.space_group_name_H-M   'P 1'
#
loop_
_entity.id
_entity.type
_entity.pdbx_description
1 polymer ?
#
loop_
_entity_poly.entity_id
_entity_poly.type
_entity_poly.pdbx_seq_one_letter_code
_entity_poly.pdbx_strand_id
1 'polypeptide(L)'
;MISRLKTKCGSQFSCQLEGMFNDILIPSTIVDDFRHYAAQNSFQWSSIDLSVRVLTRGRWPLQSTPHQCNLPQMVHEAYQCFQSFYLKMHSGHRLTLQSTLGIADSVARFNGESKNSDTD
;
A
#
# COMPACT_ATOMS: atom_id res chain seq x y z
N MET A 1 -13.74 22.07 1.25
CA MET A 1 -13.74 22.04 -0.24
C MET A 1 -14.86 21.15 -0.79
N ILE A 2 -14.98 19.89 -0.34
CA ILE A 2 -16.06 18.96 -0.73
C ILE A 2 -17.47 19.50 -0.45
N SER A 3 -17.67 20.18 0.69
CA SER A 3 -18.93 20.86 1.04
C SER A 3 -19.40 21.86 -0.04
N ARG A 4 -18.48 22.61 -0.67
CA ARG A 4 -18.84 23.58 -1.73
C ARG A 4 -19.22 22.87 -3.03
N LEU A 5 -18.64 21.70 -3.29
CA LEU A 5 -18.93 20.85 -4.45
C LEU A 5 -20.31 20.18 -4.31
N LYS A 6 -20.66 19.73 -3.10
CA LYS A 6 -21.99 19.20 -2.74
C LYS A 6 -23.10 20.21 -3.01
N THR A 7 -22.87 21.48 -2.69
CA THR A 7 -23.83 22.58 -2.95
C THR A 7 -23.97 22.92 -4.44
N LYS A 8 -22.90 22.75 -5.24
CA LYS A 8 -22.88 23.14 -6.65
C LYS A 8 -23.31 22.04 -7.62
N CYS A 9 -22.99 20.78 -7.32
CA CYS A 9 -23.18 19.65 -8.23
C CYS A 9 -24.15 18.57 -7.69
N GLY A 10 -24.62 18.70 -6.44
CA GLY A 10 -25.51 17.73 -5.80
C GLY A 10 -24.78 16.58 -5.10
N SER A 11 -25.45 15.93 -4.14
CA SER A 11 -24.87 14.92 -3.27
C SER A 11 -24.41 13.65 -4.00
N GLN A 12 -25.06 13.28 -5.11
CA GLN A 12 -24.74 12.08 -5.88
C GLN A 12 -23.29 12.08 -6.40
N PHE A 13 -22.75 13.24 -6.78
CA PHE A 13 -21.37 13.38 -7.24
C PHE A 13 -20.37 13.53 -6.09
N SER A 14 -20.80 14.09 -4.94
CA SER A 14 -19.92 14.23 -3.77
C SER A 14 -19.83 12.93 -2.95
N CYS A 15 -20.83 12.05 -2.98
CA CYS A 15 -20.86 10.80 -2.20
C CYS A 15 -19.66 9.89 -2.48
N GLN A 16 -19.22 9.77 -3.74
CA GLN A 16 -18.07 8.94 -4.10
C GLN A 16 -16.77 9.57 -3.57
N LEU A 17 -16.61 10.89 -3.72
CA LEU A 17 -15.45 11.63 -3.19
C LEU A 17 -15.40 11.65 -1.66
N GLU A 18 -16.55 11.79 -0.99
CA GLU A 18 -16.69 11.68 0.46
C GLU A 18 -16.26 10.28 0.92
N GLY A 19 -16.69 9.24 0.20
CA GLY A 19 -16.28 7.85 0.44
C GLY A 19 -14.79 7.61 0.22
N MET A 20 -14.18 8.19 -0.82
CA MET A 20 -12.73 8.14 -1.03
C MET A 20 -11.98 8.83 0.10
N PHE A 21 -12.45 9.98 0.56
CA PHE A 21 -11.81 10.74 1.63
C PHE A 21 -11.82 9.96 2.96
N ASN A 22 -12.94 9.29 3.25
CA ASN A 22 -13.03 8.37 4.38
C ASN A 22 -12.05 7.19 4.25
N ASP A 23 -11.91 6.60 3.06
CA ASP A 23 -10.94 5.54 2.80
C ASP A 23 -9.47 6.01 2.99
N ILE A 24 -9.16 7.31 2.85
CA ILE A 24 -7.80 7.86 3.07
C ILE A 24 -7.55 8.19 4.55
N LEU A 25 -8.55 8.75 5.23
CA LEU A 25 -8.40 9.32 6.57
C LEU A 25 -8.62 8.31 7.71
N ILE A 26 -9.50 7.32 7.52
CA ILE A 26 -9.84 6.34 8.54
C ILE A 26 -8.82 5.18 8.72
N PRO A 27 -8.04 4.73 7.71
CA PRO A 27 -7.30 3.46 7.79
C PRO A 27 -6.08 3.47 8.72
N SER A 28 -5.80 4.56 9.45
CA SER A 28 -4.69 4.59 10.42
C SER A 28 -4.78 3.45 11.44
N THR A 29 -6.00 3.05 11.82
CA THR A 29 -6.22 1.97 12.80
C THR A 29 -5.74 0.61 12.29
N ILE A 30 -5.98 0.26 11.03
CA ILE A 30 -5.63 -1.05 10.48
C ILE A 30 -4.11 -1.24 10.41
N VAL A 31 -3.37 -0.17 10.11
CA VAL A 31 -1.90 -0.20 10.07
C VAL A 31 -1.32 -0.37 11.46
N ASP A 32 -1.88 0.32 12.46
CA ASP A 32 -1.45 0.19 13.85
C ASP A 32 -1.77 -1.21 14.41
N ASP A 33 -2.95 -1.75 14.10
CA ASP A 33 -3.34 -3.12 14.47
C ASP A 33 -2.41 -4.15 13.81
N PHE A 34 -2.06 -3.95 12.54
CA PHE A 34 -1.11 -4.80 11.84
C PHE A 34 0.30 -4.72 12.44
N ARG A 35 0.77 -3.54 12.84
CA ARG A 35 2.05 -3.38 13.54
C ARG A 35 2.06 -4.13 14.87
N HIS A 36 0.95 -4.10 15.61
CA HIS A 36 0.80 -4.83 16.86
C HIS A 36 0.81 -6.36 16.62
N TYR A 37 0.09 -6.82 15.60
CA TYR A 37 0.10 -8.22 15.17
C TYR A 37 1.50 -8.68 14.74
N ALA A 38 2.22 -7.88 13.97
CA ALA A 38 3.57 -8.19 13.52
C ALA A 38 4.56 -8.31 14.69
N ALA A 39 4.46 -7.41 15.69
CA ALA A 39 5.27 -7.46 16.90
C ALA A 39 5.02 -8.73 17.73
N GLN A 40 3.76 -9.15 17.87
CA GLN A 40 3.40 -10.34 18.64
C GLN A 40 3.84 -11.65 17.98
N ASN A 41 3.83 -11.72 16.65
CA ASN A 41 4.24 -12.92 15.92
C ASN A 41 5.76 -12.99 15.67
N SER A 42 6.55 -12.12 16.30
CA SER A 42 8.01 -12.03 16.12
C SER A 42 8.44 -11.96 14.65
N PHE A 43 7.60 -11.38 13.79
CA PHE A 43 7.93 -11.17 12.38
C PHE A 43 8.90 -9.99 12.28
N GLN A 44 10.20 -10.27 12.38
CA GLN A 44 11.25 -9.28 12.16
C GLN A 44 11.38 -8.98 10.66
N TRP A 45 10.58 -8.04 10.17
CA TRP A 45 10.89 -7.28 8.96
C TRP A 45 12.03 -6.30 9.27
N SER A 46 13.18 -6.79 9.73
CA SER A 46 14.29 -5.95 10.21
C SER A 46 14.89 -5.04 9.12
N SER A 47 14.39 -5.12 7.89
CA SER A 47 14.90 -4.39 6.74
C SER A 47 13.83 -3.68 5.90
N ILE A 48 12.53 -3.80 6.21
CA ILE A 48 11.45 -3.16 5.42
C ILE A 48 10.45 -2.49 6.35
N ASP A 49 10.22 -1.19 6.15
CA ASP A 49 9.05 -0.48 6.68
C ASP A 49 7.90 -0.58 5.67
N LEU A 50 6.83 -1.27 6.04
CA LEU A 50 5.65 -1.46 5.19
C LEU A 50 4.50 -0.58 5.67
N SER A 51 3.98 0.25 4.77
CA SER A 51 2.75 1.02 4.97
C SER A 51 1.72 0.60 3.93
N VAL A 52 0.55 0.14 4.38
CA VAL A 52 -0.53 -0.34 3.50
C VAL A 52 -1.75 0.55 3.65
N ARG A 53 -2.40 0.86 2.53
CA ARG A 53 -3.69 1.54 2.49
C ARG A 53 -4.70 0.67 1.77
N VAL A 54 -5.82 0.39 2.43
CA VAL A 54 -6.91 -0.39 1.85
C VAL A 54 -7.95 0.56 1.27
N LEU A 55 -8.28 0.38 -0.01
CA LEU A 55 -9.23 1.23 -0.72
C LEU A 55 -10.50 0.44 -1.06
N THR A 56 -11.67 1.07 -0.91
CA THR A 56 -12.95 0.43 -1.22
C THR A 56 -13.18 0.41 -2.73
N ARG A 57 -13.31 -0.78 -3.32
CA ARG A 57 -13.62 -0.93 -4.75
C ARG A 57 -14.96 -0.26 -5.10
N GLY A 58 -14.99 0.53 -6.17
CA GLY A 58 -16.20 1.19 -6.69
C GLY A 58 -16.41 2.65 -6.26
N ARG A 59 -15.61 3.15 -5.30
CA ARG A 59 -15.57 4.59 -4.97
C ARG A 59 -14.43 5.32 -5.67
N TRP A 60 -13.37 4.59 -5.95
CA TRP A 60 -12.17 5.10 -6.62
C TRP A 60 -12.24 4.83 -8.12
N PRO A 61 -11.83 5.78 -8.98
CA PRO A 61 -11.69 5.58 -10.42
C PRO A 61 -10.42 4.77 -10.71
N LEU A 62 -10.36 3.55 -10.18
CA LEU A 62 -9.23 2.64 -10.40
C LEU A 62 -9.40 1.99 -11.77
N GLN A 63 -8.39 2.14 -12.63
CA GLN A 63 -8.31 1.34 -13.85
C GLN A 63 -8.15 -0.13 -13.44
N SER A 64 -9.04 -0.99 -13.93
CA SER A 64 -9.13 -2.40 -13.52
C SER A 64 -8.04 -3.28 -14.12
N THR A 65 -6.98 -2.69 -14.69
CA THR A 65 -5.93 -3.40 -15.41
C THR A 65 -4.95 -4.01 -14.41
N PRO A 66 -4.83 -5.35 -14.34
CA PRO A 66 -3.84 -5.99 -13.50
C PRO A 66 -2.45 -5.76 -14.11
N HIS A 67 -1.72 -4.79 -13.56
CA HIS A 67 -0.31 -4.64 -13.89
C HIS A 67 0.46 -5.72 -13.14
N GLN A 68 1.06 -6.65 -13.88
CA GLN A 68 1.96 -7.65 -13.30
C GLN A 68 3.24 -6.93 -12.86
N CYS A 69 3.35 -6.70 -11.55
CA CYS A 69 4.57 -6.18 -10.93
C CYS A 69 5.28 -7.35 -10.26
N ASN A 70 6.51 -7.61 -10.70
CA ASN A 70 7.39 -8.58 -10.05
C ASN A 70 7.98 -7.93 -8.80
N LEU A 71 7.34 -8.16 -7.66
CA LEU A 71 7.82 -7.69 -6.37
C LEU A 71 9.01 -8.55 -5.91
N PRO A 72 10.04 -7.95 -5.29
CA PRO A 72 11.07 -8.71 -4.60
C PRO A 72 10.45 -9.65 -3.56
N GLN A 73 11.04 -10.83 -3.37
CA GLN A 73 10.51 -11.86 -2.48
C GLN A 73 10.18 -11.32 -1.08
N MET A 74 11.06 -10.51 -0.52
CA MET A 74 10.86 -9.91 0.81
C MET A 74 9.61 -9.03 0.89
N VAL A 75 9.30 -8.24 -0.16
CA VAL A 75 8.09 -7.41 -0.21
C VAL A 75 6.85 -8.28 -0.40
N HIS A 76 6.97 -9.34 -1.20
CA HIS A 76 5.87 -10.28 -1.46
C HIS A 76 5.43 -11.01 -0.19
N GLU A 77 6.39 -11.52 0.59
CA GLU A 77 6.11 -12.15 1.89
C GLU A 77 5.42 -11.17 2.85
N ALA A 78 5.84 -9.89 2.84
CA ALA A 78 5.25 -8.84 3.67
C ALA A 78 3.78 -8.61 3.32
N TYR A 79 3.51 -8.54 2.02
CA TYR A 79 2.17 -8.42 1.50
C TYR A 79 1.30 -9.64 1.84
N GLN A 80 1.81 -10.86 1.71
CA GLN A 80 1.07 -12.09 2.04
C GLN A 80 0.70 -12.17 3.53
N CYS A 81 1.61 -11.74 4.42
CA CYS A 81 1.35 -11.66 5.85
C CYS A 81 0.21 -10.66 6.14
N PHE A 82 0.29 -9.46 5.56
CA PHE A 82 -0.78 -8.46 5.66
C PHE A 82 -2.11 -8.97 5.11
N GLN A 83 -2.10 -9.62 3.94
CA GLN A 83 -3.29 -10.19 3.32
C GLN A 83 -3.96 -11.22 4.23
N SER A 84 -3.16 -12.10 4.85
CA SER A 84 -3.67 -13.11 5.77
C SER A 84 -4.27 -12.50 7.04
N PHE A 85 -3.62 -11.47 7.60
CA PHE A 85 -4.15 -10.70 8.73
C PHE A 85 -5.48 -10.02 8.38
N TYR A 86 -5.55 -9.33 7.25
CA TYR A 86 -6.74 -8.60 6.83
C TYR A 86 -7.92 -9.54 6.55
N LEU A 87 -7.68 -10.66 5.86
CA LEU A 87 -8.73 -11.65 5.56
C LEU A 87 -9.25 -12.38 6.80
N LYS A 88 -8.44 -12.53 7.85
CA LYS A 88 -8.89 -13.05 9.15
C LYS A 88 -9.85 -12.08 9.85
N MET A 89 -9.57 -10.78 9.81
CA MET A 89 -10.43 -9.75 10.40
C MET A 89 -11.69 -9.48 9.57
N HIS A 90 -11.57 -9.53 8.24
CA HIS A 90 -12.63 -9.19 7.29
C HIS A 90 -12.95 -10.39 6.39
N SER A 91 -13.68 -11.37 6.95
CA SER A 91 -14.14 -12.53 6.20
C SER A 91 -15.06 -12.14 5.05
N GLY A 92 -14.86 -12.71 3.86
CA GLY A 92 -15.70 -12.48 2.68
C GLY A 92 -15.22 -11.33 1.77
N HIS A 93 -14.12 -10.65 2.12
CA HIS A 93 -13.49 -9.67 1.25
C HIS A 93 -12.38 -10.29 0.40
N ARG A 94 -12.08 -9.68 -0.76
CA ARG A 94 -10.94 -10.03 -1.59
C ARG A 94 -10.04 -8.81 -1.75
N LEU A 95 -8.78 -8.95 -1.35
CA LEU A 95 -7.76 -7.93 -1.57
C LEU A 95 -7.12 -8.13 -2.94
N THR A 96 -6.91 -7.01 -3.65
CA THR A 96 -6.12 -6.95 -4.87
C THR A 96 -5.05 -5.90 -4.67
N LEU A 97 -3.79 -6.24 -4.92
CA LEU A 97 -2.71 -5.27 -4.87
C LEU A 97 -2.74 -4.37 -6.11
N GLN A 98 -2.72 -3.05 -5.89
CA GLN A 98 -2.60 -2.05 -6.96
C GLN A 98 -1.19 -1.46 -6.95
N SER A 99 -0.27 -2.06 -7.69
CA SER A 99 1.15 -1.63 -7.74
C SER A 99 1.33 -0.22 -8.29
N THR A 100 0.46 0.24 -9.19
CA THR A 100 0.58 1.57 -9.84
C THR A 100 0.34 2.74 -8.90
N LEU A 101 -0.31 2.52 -7.75
CA LEU A 101 -0.52 3.52 -6.71
C LEU A 101 0.49 3.40 -5.57
N GLY A 102 1.35 2.39 -5.61
CA GLY A 102 2.39 2.17 -4.63
C GLY A 102 3.59 3.09 -4.86
N ILE A 103 4.29 3.39 -3.76
CA ILE A 103 5.59 4.05 -3.77
C ILE A 103 6.52 3.16 -2.95
N ALA A 104 7.76 3.01 -3.37
CA ALA A 104 8.78 2.26 -2.65
C ALA A 104 10.11 3.00 -2.71
N ASP A 105 10.77 3.08 -1.56
CA ASP A 105 12.11 3.64 -1.44
C ASP A 105 13.13 2.51 -1.35
N SER A 106 14.21 2.60 -2.13
CA SER A 106 15.28 1.61 -2.14
C SER A 106 16.64 2.28 -2.06
N VAL A 107 17.53 1.71 -1.24
CA VAL A 107 18.91 2.16 -1.12
C VAL A 107 19.80 1.19 -1.86
N ALA A 108 20.42 1.64 -2.95
CA ALA A 108 21.38 0.87 -3.71
C ALA A 108 22.81 1.27 -3.33
N ARG A 109 23.68 0.28 -3.09
CA ARG A 109 25.13 0.48 -3.00
C ARG A 109 25.77 -0.02 -4.28
N PHE A 110 26.40 0.89 -5.01
CA PHE A 110 27.15 0.58 -6.22
C PHE A 110 28.63 0.50 -5.84
N ASN A 111 29.27 -0.63 -6.11
CA ASN A 111 30.71 -0.74 -5.99
C ASN A 111 31.32 -0.11 -7.24
N GLY A 112 31.97 1.04 -7.08
CA GLY A 112 32.76 1.63 -8.15
C GLY A 112 33.93 0.70 -8.49
N GLU A 113 34.14 0.45 -9.78
CA GLU A 113 35.37 -0.20 -10.22
C GLU A 113 36.55 0.70 -9.81
N SER A 114 37.39 0.21 -8.90
CA SER A 114 38.73 0.78 -8.74
C SER A 114 39.45 0.55 -10.07
N LYS A 115 39.63 1.60 -10.87
CA LYS A 115 40.61 1.59 -11.95
C LYS A 115 41.99 1.36 -11.30
N ASN A 116 42.36 0.10 -11.14
CA ASN A 116 43.76 -0.30 -11.09
C ASN A 116 44.26 -0.22 -12.53
N SER A 117 44.63 0.98 -12.97
CA SER A 117 45.61 1.10 -14.04
C SER A 117 46.98 0.89 -13.39
N ASP A 118 47.30 -0.39 -13.19
CA ASP A 118 48.66 -0.86 -12.99
C ASP A 118 49.55 -0.39 -14.14
N THR A 119 50.64 0.28 -13.75
CA THR A 119 52.03 0.00 -14.12
C THR A 119 52.49 0.19 -15.58
N ASP A 120 53.57 0.99 -15.68
CA ASP A 120 54.53 1.30 -16.78
C ASP A 120 54.16 2.37 -17.83
#